data_AF-A0A6C0IMX8-F1
#
_entry.id   AF-A0A6C0IMX8-F1
#
_cell.length_a   1.000
_cell.length_b   1.000
_cell.length_c   1.000
_cell.angle_alpha   90.00
_cell.angle_beta   90.00
_cell.angle_gamma   90.00
#
_symmetry.space_group_name_H-M   'P 1'
#
loop_
_entity.id
_entity.type
_entity.pdbx_description
1 polymer ?
#
loop_
_entity_poly.entity_id
_entity_poly.type
_entity_poly.pdbx_seq_one_letter_code
_entity_poly.pdbx_strand_id
1 'polypeptide(L)'
;MFVYLLECTDNSTYVGATVDVDRRLRQHNKEIKGGAHATGIKVAAGKSWKRVCYVSGFPDWPSALQFEWRWKQLSRKLPQQMFPVERRLSALQTLLYLEKPTTKAVAYSEWENKPVVHIEENIEICAIYIQDDPGFPYCIVKNDNALTV
;
A
#
# COMPACT_ATOMS: atom_id res chain seq x y z
N MET A 1 -3.08 -2.57 12.24
CA MET A 1 -2.61 -1.33 11.57
C MET A 1 -2.18 -1.68 10.17
N PHE A 2 -2.27 -0.73 9.25
CA PHE A 2 -2.12 -1.01 7.83
C PHE A 2 -1.41 0.13 7.11
N VAL A 3 -0.64 -0.23 6.08
CA VAL A 3 -0.11 0.71 5.08
C VAL A 3 -0.70 0.34 3.74
N TYR A 4 -1.34 1.27 3.04
CA TYR A 4 -2.16 0.99 1.88
C TYR A 4 -1.71 1.77 0.65
N LEU A 5 -2.02 1.22 -0.53
CA LEU A 5 -1.87 1.85 -1.84
C LEU A 5 -3.25 2.09 -2.44
N LEU A 6 -3.56 3.34 -2.75
CA LEU A 6 -4.72 3.71 -3.57
C LEU A 6 -4.28 4.12 -4.97
N GLU A 7 -5.16 3.85 -5.92
CA GLU A 7 -5.10 4.38 -7.28
C GLU A 7 -6.38 5.14 -7.61
N CYS A 8 -6.20 6.29 -8.23
CA CYS A 8 -7.27 7.13 -8.72
C CYS A 8 -7.55 6.81 -10.20
N THR A 9 -8.77 7.00 -10.65
CA THR A 9 -9.18 6.91 -12.08
C THR A 9 -8.38 7.78 -13.06
N ASP A 10 -7.52 8.69 -12.58
CA ASP A 10 -6.57 9.46 -13.40
C ASP A 10 -5.11 8.95 -13.27
N ASN A 11 -4.94 7.70 -12.83
CA ASN A 11 -3.67 7.01 -12.56
C ASN A 11 -2.83 7.63 -11.42
N SER A 12 -3.34 8.61 -10.70
CA SER A 12 -2.63 9.14 -9.52
C SER A 12 -2.63 8.11 -8.40
N THR A 13 -1.51 7.99 -7.70
CA THR A 13 -1.40 7.05 -6.56
C THR A 13 -1.29 7.77 -5.23
N TYR A 14 -1.77 7.11 -4.18
CA TYR A 14 -1.62 7.55 -2.81
C TYR A 14 -1.15 6.39 -1.93
N VAL A 15 -0.11 6.61 -1.13
CA VAL A 15 0.33 5.68 -0.09
C VAL A 15 0.07 6.32 1.26
N GLY A 16 -0.51 5.58 2.20
CA GLY A 16 -0.79 6.09 3.53
C GLY A 16 -0.86 4.99 4.59
N ALA A 17 -0.95 5.39 5.85
CA ALA A 17 -1.15 4.48 6.98
C ALA A 17 -2.49 4.74 7.69
N THR A 18 -3.08 3.68 8.24
CA THR A 18 -4.35 3.72 8.97
C THR A 18 -4.50 2.54 9.92
N VAL A 19 -5.40 2.63 10.89
CA VAL A 19 -5.83 1.50 11.73
C VAL A 19 -7.02 0.75 11.13
N ASP A 20 -7.70 1.35 10.15
CA ASP A 20 -8.89 0.84 9.48
C ASP A 20 -8.84 1.27 8.00
N VAL A 21 -8.67 0.30 7.11
CA VAL A 21 -8.47 0.55 5.66
C VAL A 21 -9.77 0.90 4.96
N ASP A 22 -10.91 0.34 5.38
CA ASP A 22 -12.21 0.54 4.75
C ASP A 22 -12.75 1.92 5.08
N ARG A 23 -12.74 2.27 6.36
CA ARG A 23 -13.07 3.63 6.80
C ARG A 23 -12.19 4.65 6.09
N ARG A 24 -10.89 4.38 5.95
CA ARG A 24 -9.96 5.32 5.31
C ARG A 24 -10.20 5.48 3.81
N LEU A 25 -10.57 4.41 3.09
CA LEU A 25 -10.95 4.50 1.68
C LEU A 25 -12.17 5.40 1.50
N ARG A 26 -13.22 5.19 2.31
CA ARG A 26 -14.44 6.02 2.30
C ARG A 26 -14.16 7.49 2.61
N GLN A 27 -13.20 7.76 3.50
CA GLN A 27 -12.70 9.12 3.75
C GLN A 27 -12.05 9.75 2.51
N HIS A 28 -11.20 9.01 1.79
CA HIS A 28 -10.56 9.48 0.57
C HIS A 28 -11.58 9.75 -0.56
N ASN A 29 -12.63 8.93 -0.64
CA ASN A 29 -13.75 9.07 -1.58
C ASN A 29 -14.83 10.08 -1.15
N LYS A 30 -14.62 10.84 -0.07
CA LYS A 30 -15.57 11.83 0.48
C LYS A 30 -16.96 11.28 0.86
N GLU A 31 -17.11 9.97 1.01
CA GLU A 31 -18.32 9.38 1.57
C GLU A 31 -18.48 9.75 3.05
N ILE A 32 -17.36 9.91 3.75
CA ILE A 32 -17.30 10.36 5.15
C ILE A 32 -16.17 11.39 5.34
N LYS A 33 -16.26 12.18 6.43
CA LYS A 33 -15.29 13.26 6.74
C LYS A 33 -13.92 12.71 7.18
N GLY A 34 -12.88 13.51 6.95
CA GLY A 34 -11.51 13.26 7.43
C GLY A 34 -10.52 12.71 6.40
N GLY A 35 -10.87 12.76 5.10
CA GLY A 35 -9.94 12.44 4.01
C GLY A 35 -8.86 13.49 3.81
N ALA A 36 -7.74 13.08 3.19
CA ALA A 36 -6.67 14.01 2.84
C ALA A 36 -7.15 15.04 1.80
N HIS A 37 -6.71 16.30 1.95
CA HIS A 37 -7.13 17.39 1.06
C HIS A 37 -6.86 17.08 -0.42
N ALA A 38 -5.65 16.58 -0.73
CA ALA A 38 -5.25 16.25 -2.10
C ALA A 38 -6.13 15.18 -2.75
N THR A 39 -6.58 14.17 -2.00
CA THR A 39 -7.48 13.14 -2.55
C THR A 39 -8.88 13.67 -2.74
N GLY A 40 -9.32 14.55 -1.83
CA GLY A 40 -10.62 15.22 -1.92
C GLY A 40 -10.75 16.17 -3.11
N ILE A 41 -9.67 16.83 -3.55
CA ILE A 41 -9.65 17.64 -4.78
C ILE A 41 -9.99 16.75 -5.99
N LYS A 42 -9.39 15.57 -6.09
CA LYS A 42 -9.65 14.65 -7.21
C LYS A 42 -11.09 14.18 -7.24
N VAL A 43 -11.67 13.86 -6.07
CA VAL A 43 -13.09 13.50 -5.97
C VAL A 43 -13.99 14.64 -6.40
N ALA A 44 -13.67 15.88 -6.02
CA ALA A 44 -14.43 17.05 -6.49
C ALA A 44 -14.34 17.24 -8.02
N ALA A 45 -13.26 16.76 -8.65
CA ALA A 45 -13.09 16.73 -10.11
C ALA A 45 -13.72 15.49 -10.78
N GLY A 46 -14.61 14.76 -10.07
CA GLY A 46 -15.33 13.61 -10.60
C GLY A 46 -14.51 12.32 -10.68
N LYS A 47 -13.39 12.24 -9.96
CA LYS A 47 -12.54 11.03 -9.90
C LYS A 47 -12.87 10.18 -8.68
N SER A 48 -12.61 8.88 -8.75
CA SER A 48 -12.72 7.97 -7.61
C SER A 48 -11.39 7.28 -7.30
N TRP A 49 -11.22 6.89 -6.04
CA TRP A 49 -10.11 6.10 -5.55
C TRP A 49 -10.53 4.66 -5.31
N LYS A 50 -9.68 3.74 -5.72
CA LYS A 50 -9.74 2.31 -5.40
C LYS A 50 -8.50 1.92 -4.60
N ARG A 51 -8.63 0.91 -3.75
CA ARG A 51 -7.51 0.34 -3.00
C ARG A 51 -6.92 -0.81 -3.82
N VAL A 52 -5.66 -0.66 -4.21
CA VAL A 52 -4.94 -1.67 -4.99
C VAL A 52 -4.51 -2.80 -4.08
N CYS A 53 -3.84 -2.45 -2.98
CA CYS A 53 -3.42 -3.38 -1.95
C CYS A 53 -3.20 -2.67 -0.62
N TYR A 54 -3.07 -3.46 0.45
CA TYR A 54 -2.57 -2.98 1.73
C TYR A 54 -1.67 -4.02 2.40
N VAL A 55 -0.82 -3.56 3.29
CA VAL A 55 0.08 -4.38 4.10
C VAL A 55 -0.44 -4.41 5.53
N SER A 56 -0.48 -5.58 6.14
CA SER A 56 -0.74 -5.79 7.58
C SER A 56 0.46 -6.45 8.27
N GLY A 57 0.32 -6.77 9.57
CA GLY A 57 1.36 -7.45 10.35
C GLY A 57 2.31 -6.50 11.09
N PHE A 58 2.09 -5.18 11.02
CA PHE A 58 2.91 -4.21 11.75
C PHE A 58 2.77 -4.40 13.27
N PRO A 59 3.89 -4.41 14.03
CA PRO A 59 3.87 -4.60 15.48
C PRO A 59 3.36 -3.35 16.22
N ASP A 60 3.64 -2.16 15.67
CA ASP A 60 3.22 -0.89 16.25
C ASP A 60 3.05 0.21 15.19
N TRP A 61 2.50 1.35 15.62
CA TRP A 61 2.24 2.49 14.74
C TRP A 61 3.52 3.11 14.18
N PRO A 62 4.60 3.29 14.97
CA PRO A 62 5.90 3.70 14.43
C PRO A 62 6.41 2.84 13.27
N SER A 63 6.29 1.51 13.37
CA SER A 63 6.72 0.59 12.31
C SER A 63 5.91 0.78 11.03
N ALA A 64 4.60 0.98 11.14
CA ALA A 64 3.74 1.30 10.00
C ALA A 64 4.15 2.62 9.33
N LEU A 65 4.44 3.68 10.11
CA LEU A 65 4.88 4.97 9.58
C LEU A 65 6.27 4.91 8.93
N GLN A 66 7.20 4.15 9.50
CA GLN A 66 8.53 3.93 8.92
C GLN A 66 8.42 3.19 7.58
N PHE A 67 7.55 2.18 7.51
CA PHE A 67 7.27 1.45 6.27
C PHE A 67 6.64 2.35 5.21
N GLU A 68 5.59 3.09 5.56
CA GLU A 68 4.92 4.06 4.67
C GLU A 68 5.91 5.07 4.09
N TRP A 69 6.73 5.68 4.95
CA TRP A 69 7.75 6.63 4.52
C TRP A 69 8.76 5.99 3.57
N ARG A 70 9.26 4.79 3.92
CA ARG A 70 10.25 4.10 3.08
C ARG A 70 9.67 3.72 1.73
N TRP A 71 8.43 3.25 1.69
CA TRP A 71 7.74 2.92 0.46
C TRP A 71 7.64 4.15 -0.45
N LYS A 72 7.24 5.30 0.10
CA LYS A 72 7.23 6.57 -0.64
C LYS A 72 8.63 6.97 -1.12
N GLN A 73 9.65 6.78 -0.29
CA GLN A 73 11.02 7.13 -0.62
C GLN A 73 11.60 6.29 -1.76
N LEU A 74 11.41 4.97 -1.71
CA LEU A 74 11.85 4.05 -2.78
C LEU A 74 11.12 4.34 -4.09
N SER A 75 9.81 4.61 -4.02
CA SER A 75 9.01 4.97 -5.20
C SER A 75 9.57 6.18 -5.95
N ARG A 76 10.10 7.19 -5.25
CA ARG A 76 10.65 8.41 -5.87
C ARG A 76 12.00 8.18 -6.57
N LYS A 77 12.68 7.08 -6.25
CA LYS A 77 13.99 6.73 -6.85
C LYS A 77 13.86 5.97 -8.15
N LEU A 78 12.67 5.45 -8.45
CA LEU A 78 12.39 4.70 -9.67
C LEU A 78 12.09 5.66 -10.85
N PRO A 79 12.28 5.20 -12.10
CA PRO A 79 12.06 6.02 -13.30
C PRO A 79 10.65 6.63 -13.35
N GLN A 80 10.57 7.92 -13.68
CA GLN A 80 9.27 8.62 -13.76
C GLN A 80 8.45 8.21 -14.98
N GLN A 81 9.08 7.58 -15.98
CA GLN A 81 8.44 7.01 -17.16
C GLN A 81 7.58 5.78 -16.83
N MET A 82 7.82 5.12 -15.70
CA MET A 82 6.98 4.00 -15.25
C MET A 82 5.56 4.48 -14.95
N PHE A 83 4.57 3.60 -15.15
CA PHE A 83 3.22 3.89 -14.70
C PHE A 83 3.21 4.09 -13.17
N PRO A 84 2.43 5.06 -12.65
CA PRO A 84 2.49 5.39 -11.23
C PRO A 84 2.22 4.22 -10.30
N VAL A 85 1.27 3.33 -10.61
CA VAL A 85 0.95 2.15 -9.79
C VAL A 85 2.07 1.11 -9.82
N GLU A 86 2.61 0.80 -11.00
CA GLU A 86 3.75 -0.09 -11.17
C GLU A 86 4.97 0.37 -10.38
N ARG A 87 5.23 1.68 -10.38
CA ARG A 87 6.31 2.28 -9.60
C ARG A 87 6.11 2.09 -8.10
N ARG A 88 4.86 2.17 -7.61
CA ARG A 88 4.56 1.86 -6.20
C ARG A 88 4.74 0.38 -5.90
N LEU A 89 4.29 -0.52 -6.78
CA LEU A 89 4.39 -1.97 -6.58
C LEU A 89 5.85 -2.46 -6.62
N SER A 90 6.64 -1.99 -7.58
CA SER A 90 8.09 -2.29 -7.64
C SER A 90 8.83 -1.81 -6.39
N ALA A 91 8.49 -0.62 -5.89
CA ALA A 91 9.03 -0.10 -4.64
C ALA A 91 8.58 -0.91 -3.40
N LEU A 92 7.35 -1.43 -3.41
CA LEU A 92 6.85 -2.32 -2.36
C LEU A 92 7.64 -3.63 -2.33
N GLN A 93 7.82 -4.28 -3.48
CA GLN A 93 8.61 -5.51 -3.58
C GLN A 93 10.03 -5.30 -3.06
N THR A 94 10.68 -4.23 -3.52
CA THR A 94 12.01 -3.84 -3.03
C THR A 94 12.05 -3.65 -1.52
N LEU A 95 11.00 -3.03 -0.94
CA LEU A 95 10.90 -2.79 0.50
C LEU A 95 10.73 -4.08 1.31
N LEU A 96 9.94 -5.02 0.80
CA LEU A 96 9.69 -6.33 1.43
C LEU A 96 10.92 -7.23 1.39
N TYR A 97 11.80 -7.04 0.39
CA TYR A 97 13.09 -7.73 0.30
C TYR A 97 14.18 -7.19 1.25
N LEU A 98 13.97 -6.04 1.89
CA LEU A 98 14.92 -5.54 2.89
C LEU A 98 14.79 -6.35 4.18
N GLU A 99 15.85 -6.37 4.99
CA GLU A 99 15.79 -6.89 6.37
C GLU A 99 14.85 -6.06 7.26
N LYS A 100 14.81 -4.75 7.00
CA LYS A 100 14.03 -3.75 7.75
C LYS A 100 13.70 -2.51 6.92
N PRO A 101 12.62 -1.78 7.21
CA PRO A 101 12.22 -0.60 6.43
C PRO A 101 13.22 0.55 6.48
N THR A 102 13.78 0.81 7.66
CA THR A 102 14.74 1.90 7.88
C THR A 102 15.83 1.42 8.83
N THR A 103 16.95 2.14 8.91
CA THR A 103 18.09 1.73 9.77
C THR A 103 17.72 1.61 11.25
N LYS A 104 16.78 2.45 11.72
CA LYS A 104 16.27 2.47 13.10
C LYS A 104 15.05 1.57 13.32
N ALA A 105 14.57 0.89 12.29
CA ALA A 105 13.43 -0.02 12.42
C ALA A 105 13.87 -1.36 13.01
N VAL A 106 12.95 -2.02 13.71
CA VAL A 106 13.07 -3.44 14.09
C VAL A 106 13.02 -4.30 12.82
N ALA A 107 13.82 -5.36 12.76
CA ALA A 107 13.84 -6.27 11.61
C ALA A 107 12.51 -7.00 11.43
N TYR A 108 12.13 -7.27 10.17
CA TYR A 108 10.89 -8.00 9.89
C TYR A 108 10.86 -9.39 10.52
N SER A 109 12.04 -10.04 10.67
CA SER A 109 12.18 -11.33 11.34
C SER A 109 11.91 -11.29 12.85
N GLU A 110 11.95 -10.11 13.46
CA GLU A 110 11.67 -9.90 14.88
C GLU A 110 10.21 -9.46 15.13
N TRP A 111 9.41 -9.25 14.09
CA TRP A 111 8.01 -8.92 14.25
C TRP A 111 7.23 -10.18 14.67
N GLU A 112 6.29 -10.02 15.60
CA GLU A 112 5.38 -11.10 16.01
C GLU A 112 4.64 -11.70 14.80
N ASN A 113 4.26 -10.84 13.87
CA ASN A 113 3.63 -11.21 12.62
C ASN A 113 4.46 -10.69 11.45
N LYS A 114 4.68 -11.55 10.45
CA LYS A 114 5.31 -11.14 9.18
C LYS A 114 4.43 -10.12 8.46
N PRO A 115 5.02 -9.16 7.70
CA PRO A 115 4.26 -8.38 6.72
C PRO A 115 3.38 -9.27 5.83
N VAL A 116 2.11 -8.90 5.68
CA VAL A 116 1.19 -9.60 4.76
C VAL A 116 0.64 -8.60 3.76
N VAL A 117 0.84 -8.86 2.47
CA VAL A 117 0.30 -8.04 1.38
C VAL A 117 -1.06 -8.60 0.96
N HIS A 118 -2.10 -7.79 1.12
CA HIS A 118 -3.47 -8.09 0.71
C HIS A 118 -3.76 -7.37 -0.60
N ILE A 119 -3.97 -8.11 -1.69
CA ILE A 119 -4.27 -7.58 -3.02
C ILE A 119 -5.78 -7.57 -3.23
N GLU A 120 -6.33 -6.45 -3.71
CA GLU A 120 -7.77 -6.25 -3.94
C GLU A 120 -8.11 -5.84 -5.36
N GLU A 121 -7.30 -4.98 -5.99
CA GLU A 121 -7.52 -4.48 -7.35
C GLU A 121 -6.23 -4.62 -8.16
N ASN A 122 -6.33 -4.55 -9.49
CA ASN A 122 -5.21 -4.73 -10.42
C ASN A 122 -4.43 -6.03 -10.20
N ILE A 123 -5.15 -7.13 -9.96
CA ILE A 123 -4.57 -8.44 -9.57
C ILE A 123 -3.45 -8.89 -10.52
N GLU A 124 -3.66 -8.76 -11.83
CA GLU A 124 -2.67 -9.14 -12.85
C GLU A 124 -1.39 -8.30 -12.75
N ILE A 125 -1.53 -6.98 -12.62
CA ILE A 125 -0.39 -6.08 -12.44
C ILE A 125 0.32 -6.38 -11.12
N CYS A 126 -0.42 -6.56 -10.03
CA CYS A 126 0.15 -6.93 -8.74
C CYS A 126 0.92 -8.25 -8.82
N ALA A 127 0.42 -9.25 -9.56
CA ALA A 127 1.08 -10.54 -9.74
C ALA A 127 2.37 -10.46 -10.58
N ILE A 128 2.58 -9.38 -11.37
CA ILE A 128 3.84 -9.14 -12.07
C ILE A 128 4.91 -8.59 -11.12
N TYR A 129 4.53 -7.67 -10.23
CA TYR A 129 5.49 -6.95 -9.38
C TYR A 129 5.69 -7.54 -7.99
N ILE A 130 4.64 -8.10 -7.40
CA ILE A 130 4.65 -8.68 -6.05
C ILE A 130 4.70 -10.20 -6.21
N GLN A 131 5.93 -10.73 -6.23
CA GLN A 131 6.19 -12.15 -6.36
C GLN A 131 6.28 -12.78 -4.97
N ASP A 132 5.74 -13.98 -4.80
CA ASP A 132 5.95 -14.74 -3.59
C ASP A 132 7.38 -15.28 -3.56
N ASP A 133 8.03 -15.23 -2.40
CA ASP A 133 9.38 -15.75 -2.24
C ASP A 133 9.48 -16.46 -0.88
N PRO A 134 9.55 -17.81 -0.88
CA PRO A 134 9.60 -18.61 0.35
C PRO A 134 10.77 -18.26 1.27
N GLY A 135 11.82 -17.63 0.74
CA GLY A 135 13.00 -17.20 1.49
C GLY A 135 12.84 -15.90 2.27
N PHE A 136 11.73 -15.17 2.11
CA PHE A 136 11.58 -13.81 2.64
C PHE A 136 10.46 -13.67 3.68
N PRO A 137 10.52 -12.62 4.52
CA PRO A 137 9.70 -12.52 5.72
C PRO A 137 8.31 -11.93 5.42
N TYR A 138 7.64 -12.27 4.31
CA TYR A 138 6.29 -11.79 4.03
C TYR A 138 5.41 -12.85 3.38
N CYS A 139 4.11 -12.60 3.37
CA CYS A 139 3.11 -13.44 2.70
C CYS A 139 2.22 -12.59 1.79
N ILE A 140 1.62 -13.22 0.78
CA ILE A 140 0.66 -12.60 -0.14
C ILE A 140 -0.70 -13.27 0.03
N VAL A 141 -1.74 -12.46 0.24
CA VAL A 141 -3.14 -12.87 0.22
C VAL A 141 -3.81 -12.15 -0.94
N LYS A 142 -4.44 -12.92 -1.83
CA LYS A 142 -5.29 -12.38 -2.88
C LYS A 142 -6.72 -12.53 -2.39
N ASN A 143 -7.45 -11.42 -2.25
CA ASN A 143 -8.85 -11.52 -1.91
C ASN A 143 -9.62 -12.05 -3.13
N ASP A 144 -10.12 -13.29 -3.05
CA ASP A 144 -11.06 -13.84 -4.03
C ASP A 144 -12.49 -13.27 -3.88
N ASN A 145 -12.71 -12.33 -2.95
CA ASN A 145 -14.00 -11.71 -2.73
C ASN A 145 -14.21 -10.46 -3.60
N ALA A 146 -14.27 -10.67 -4.91
CA ALA A 146 -15.24 -9.93 -5.69
C ALA A 146 -16.62 -10.50 -5.30
N LEU A 147 -17.27 -9.95 -4.27
CA LEU A 147 -18.72 -9.98 -4.03
C LEU A 147 -19.02 -9.46 -2.61
N THR A 148 -19.38 -8.18 -2.51
CA THR A 148 -20.67 -7.82 -1.91
C THR A 148 -21.08 -6.49 -2.52
N VAL A 149 -22.12 -6.57 -3.34
CA VAL A 149 -22.86 -5.48 -3.99
C VAL A 149 -23.44 -4.54 -2.95
#